data_AF-A0A843G192-F1
#
_entry.id   AF-A0A843G192-F1
#
_cell.length_a   1.000
_cell.length_b   1.000
_cell.length_c   1.000
_cell.angle_alpha   90.00
_cell.angle_beta   90.00
_cell.angle_gamma   90.00
#
_symmetry.space_group_name_H-M   'P 1'
#
loop_
_entity.id
_entity.type
_entity.pdbx_description
1 polymer ?
#
loop_
_entity_poly.entity_id
_entity_poly.type
_entity_poly.pdbx_seq_one_letter_code
_entity_poly.pdbx_strand_id
1 'polypeptide(L)'
;MMKNDSGLLSLDFIVGFTVFLAAFIVVIGMLPGVYVNIQSSSADSGRDMTAYRTGVILAEDSGISSDGIPWEQQSPMCRENIVRFGLAVSKETPNILSPEKIERFFNVPAYFNLTADEYRAKLLFGERHRNFNISFREDGKETLYIGDRVPDAGYGFSKRYVKVKDAGRLVVPVEDLTRDGVTIELPEGADEYIYRNTSSFILSHANLSDRSVTPA
;
A
#
# COMPACT_ATOMS: atom_id res chain seq x y z
N MET A 1 -75.03 -39.28 4.62
CA MET A 1 -73.84 -39.20 3.74
C MET A 1 -72.93 -38.10 4.29
N MET A 2 -72.10 -38.43 5.29
CA MET A 2 -71.03 -37.54 5.78
C MET A 2 -69.77 -37.89 4.98
N LYS A 3 -69.26 -36.93 4.22
CA LYS A 3 -67.97 -37.07 3.54
C LYS A 3 -66.85 -36.93 4.58
N ASN A 4 -65.93 -37.90 4.59
CA ASN A 4 -64.74 -37.90 5.40
C ASN A 4 -63.73 -36.85 4.85
N ASP A 5 -63.93 -35.58 5.18
CA ASP A 5 -63.07 -34.48 4.71
C ASP A 5 -61.74 -34.39 5.48
N SER A 6 -61.61 -35.08 6.63
CA SER A 6 -60.39 -35.11 7.45
C SER A 6 -59.23 -35.91 6.83
N GLY A 7 -59.53 -36.85 5.92
CA GLY A 7 -58.50 -37.63 5.21
C GLY A 7 -57.81 -36.85 4.10
N LEU A 8 -58.52 -35.90 3.47
CA LEU A 8 -57.99 -35.06 2.39
C LEU A 8 -56.96 -34.05 2.91
N LEU A 9 -57.22 -33.45 4.07
CA LEU A 9 -56.32 -32.46 4.70
C LEU A 9 -54.98 -33.09 5.14
N SER A 10 -55.00 -34.36 5.56
CA SER A 10 -53.79 -35.13 5.94
C SER A 10 -53.00 -35.59 4.72
N LEU A 11 -53.69 -35.98 3.63
CA LEU A 11 -53.06 -36.41 2.39
C LEU A 11 -52.31 -35.25 1.71
N ASP A 12 -52.93 -34.09 1.60
CA ASP A 12 -52.34 -32.91 0.96
C ASP A 12 -51.10 -32.41 1.72
N PHE A 13 -51.11 -32.54 3.06
CA PHE A 13 -49.95 -32.24 3.89
C PHE A 13 -48.78 -33.20 3.63
N ILE A 14 -49.04 -34.51 3.57
CA ILE A 14 -47.99 -35.51 3.32
C ILE A 14 -47.40 -35.35 1.92
N VAL A 15 -48.24 -35.13 0.91
CA VAL A 15 -47.79 -34.91 -0.47
C VAL A 15 -46.96 -33.63 -0.56
N GLY A 16 -47.44 -32.52 0.02
CA GLY A 16 -46.71 -31.26 0.07
C GLY A 16 -45.38 -31.37 0.81
N PHE A 17 -45.35 -32.07 1.94
CA PHE A 17 -44.12 -32.31 2.71
C PHE A 17 -43.12 -33.17 1.94
N THR A 18 -43.59 -34.17 1.18
CA THR A 18 -42.72 -35.04 0.37
C THR A 18 -42.11 -34.27 -0.79
N VAL A 19 -42.88 -33.42 -1.46
CA VAL A 19 -42.38 -32.53 -2.53
C VAL A 19 -41.38 -31.52 -1.97
N PHE A 20 -41.67 -30.93 -0.81
CA PHE A 20 -40.75 -30.04 -0.11
C PHE A 20 -39.43 -30.73 0.23
N LEU A 21 -39.49 -31.94 0.80
CA LEU A 21 -38.30 -32.69 1.22
C LEU A 21 -37.47 -33.16 0.02
N ALA A 22 -38.12 -33.56 -1.09
CA ALA A 22 -37.44 -33.87 -2.34
C ALA A 22 -36.72 -32.65 -2.93
N ALA A 23 -37.37 -31.48 -2.96
CA ALA A 23 -36.75 -30.23 -3.40
C ALA A 23 -35.59 -29.81 -2.47
N PHE A 24 -35.76 -29.98 -1.17
CA PHE A 24 -34.74 -29.63 -0.17
C PHE A 24 -33.47 -30.48 -0.29
N ILE A 25 -33.60 -31.79 -0.58
CA ILE A 25 -32.45 -32.67 -0.85
C ILE A 25 -31.67 -32.20 -2.09
N VAL A 26 -32.37 -31.79 -3.16
CA VAL A 26 -31.74 -31.26 -4.37
C VAL A 26 -30.96 -29.98 -4.06
N VAL A 27 -31.53 -29.06 -3.28
CA VAL A 27 -30.86 -27.81 -2.86
C VAL A 27 -29.64 -28.08 -1.99
N ILE A 28 -29.75 -28.96 -0.98
CA ILE A 28 -28.61 -29.33 -0.13
C ILE A 28 -27.52 -30.03 -0.96
N GLY A 29 -27.89 -30.84 -1.95
CA GLY A 29 -26.93 -31.49 -2.86
C GLY A 29 -26.13 -30.50 -3.72
N MET A 30 -26.61 -29.27 -3.88
CA MET A 30 -25.89 -28.20 -4.59
C MET A 30 -24.95 -27.38 -3.68
N LEU A 31 -25.11 -27.44 -2.36
CA LEU A 31 -24.26 -26.73 -1.41
C LEU A 31 -22.77 -27.11 -1.51
N PRO A 32 -22.37 -28.40 -1.66
CA PRO A 32 -20.96 -28.78 -1.78
C PRO A 32 -20.24 -28.09 -2.95
N GLY A 33 -20.94 -27.83 -4.06
CA GLY A 33 -20.37 -27.16 -5.22
C GLY A 33 -19.91 -25.72 -4.94
N VAL A 34 -20.52 -25.05 -3.96
CA VAL A 34 -20.13 -23.70 -3.51
C VAL A 34 -18.89 -23.75 -2.61
N TYR A 35 -18.72 -24.81 -1.82
CA TYR A 35 -17.60 -24.95 -0.87
C TYR A 35 -16.32 -25.50 -1.50
N VAL A 36 -16.42 -26.29 -2.58
CA VAL A 36 -15.25 -26.88 -3.26
C VAL A 36 -14.32 -25.82 -3.86
N ASN A 37 -14.85 -24.66 -4.27
CA ASN A 37 -14.03 -23.54 -4.79
C ASN A 37 -13.36 -22.70 -3.69
N ILE A 38 -13.62 -22.97 -2.41
CA ILE A 38 -13.01 -22.27 -1.28
C ILE A 38 -11.83 -23.08 -0.70
N GLN A 39 -11.72 -24.37 -1.06
CA GLN A 39 -10.72 -25.29 -0.52
C GLN A 39 -9.52 -25.56 -1.43
N SER A 40 -9.52 -25.11 -2.70
CA SER A 40 -8.31 -25.19 -3.53
C SER A 40 -7.27 -24.19 -3.00
N SER A 41 -6.42 -24.74 -2.14
CA SER A 41 -5.11 -24.25 -1.72
C SER A 41 -5.07 -23.30 -0.53
N SER A 42 -5.60 -23.65 0.65
CA SER A 42 -5.40 -22.86 1.90
C SER A 42 -3.95 -22.48 2.23
N ALA A 43 -2.96 -23.22 1.69
CA ALA A 43 -1.54 -22.88 1.79
C ALA A 43 -1.08 -21.88 0.71
N ASP A 44 -1.52 -22.03 -0.55
CA ASP A 44 -1.11 -21.17 -1.68
C ASP A 44 -1.95 -19.89 -1.75
N SER A 45 -3.27 -19.97 -1.55
CA SER A 45 -4.16 -18.81 -1.42
C SER A 45 -3.75 -17.90 -0.27
N GLY A 46 -3.21 -18.46 0.81
CA GLY A 46 -2.62 -17.68 1.90
C GLY A 46 -1.32 -16.97 1.51
N ARG A 47 -0.48 -17.53 0.63
CA ARG A 47 0.75 -16.87 0.15
C ARG A 47 0.41 -15.73 -0.80
N ASP A 48 -0.46 -16.00 -1.77
CA ASP A 48 -0.86 -15.04 -2.79
C ASP A 48 -1.63 -13.87 -2.18
N MET A 49 -2.51 -14.13 -1.21
CA MET A 49 -3.28 -13.08 -0.55
C MET A 49 -2.38 -12.17 0.32
N THR A 50 -1.39 -12.72 1.03
CA THR A 50 -0.40 -11.92 1.75
C THR A 50 0.42 -11.07 0.78
N ALA A 51 0.94 -11.66 -0.31
CA ALA A 51 1.70 -10.93 -1.32
C ALA A 51 0.86 -9.80 -1.95
N TYR A 52 -0.41 -10.08 -2.28
CA TYR A 52 -1.34 -9.09 -2.82
C TYR A 52 -1.58 -7.94 -1.85
N ARG A 53 -1.97 -8.24 -0.60
CA ARG A 53 -2.25 -7.23 0.42
C ARG A 53 -1.03 -6.37 0.73
N THR A 54 0.15 -6.97 0.87
CA THR A 54 1.38 -6.23 1.09
C THR A 54 1.71 -5.33 -0.10
N GLY A 55 1.52 -5.81 -1.33
CA GLY A 55 1.68 -5.00 -2.54
C GLY A 55 0.71 -3.80 -2.58
N VAL A 56 -0.55 -3.99 -2.17
CA VAL A 56 -1.54 -2.90 -2.04
C VAL A 56 -1.07 -1.88 -1.02
N ILE A 57 -0.71 -2.32 0.19
CA ILE A 57 -0.31 -1.43 1.28
C ILE A 57 0.92 -0.62 0.89
N LEU A 58 1.94 -1.25 0.29
CA LEU A 58 3.14 -0.53 -0.15
C LEU A 58 2.84 0.47 -1.27
N ALA A 59 1.95 0.13 -2.21
CA ALA A 59 1.67 0.97 -3.38
C ALA A 59 0.67 2.10 -3.12
N GLU A 60 -0.27 1.92 -2.20
CA GLU A 60 -1.42 2.82 -2.03
C GLU A 60 -1.43 3.54 -0.67
N ASP A 61 -0.72 3.02 0.33
CA ASP A 61 -0.64 3.65 1.65
C ASP A 61 0.60 4.56 1.75
N SER A 62 0.44 5.67 2.47
CA SER A 62 1.55 6.54 2.85
C SER A 62 2.35 6.01 4.05
N GLY A 63 1.81 5.02 4.76
CA GLY A 63 2.33 4.52 6.02
C GLY A 63 1.82 5.31 7.23
N ILE A 64 2.02 4.74 8.42
CA ILE A 64 1.53 5.26 9.70
C ILE A 64 2.60 5.14 10.77
N SER A 65 2.75 6.19 11.56
CA SER A 65 3.49 6.23 12.81
C SER A 65 2.58 6.63 13.98
N SER A 66 2.97 6.29 15.21
CA SER A 66 2.19 6.56 16.42
C SER A 66 2.39 7.96 17.00
N ASP A 67 3.49 8.62 16.67
CA ASP A 67 3.91 9.93 17.20
C ASP A 67 3.59 11.11 16.27
N GLY A 68 2.99 10.83 15.11
CA GLY A 68 2.62 11.84 14.10
C GLY A 68 3.78 12.27 13.19
N ILE A 69 5.01 11.77 13.40
CA ILE A 69 6.15 12.04 12.53
C ILE A 69 6.13 11.02 11.37
N PRO A 70 6.14 11.43 10.09
CA PRO A 70 6.13 10.51 8.95
C PRO A 70 7.16 9.38 9.13
N TRP A 71 6.79 8.14 8.79
CA TRP A 71 7.60 6.98 9.13
C TRP A 71 9.00 7.03 8.51
N GLU A 72 9.15 7.66 7.34
CA GLU A 72 10.40 7.84 6.62
C GLU A 72 11.36 8.83 7.31
N GLN A 73 10.82 9.70 8.17
CA GLN A 73 11.57 10.69 8.95
C GLN A 73 11.89 10.17 10.37
N GLN A 74 11.45 8.96 10.71
CA GLN A 74 11.67 8.39 12.03
C GLN A 74 13.15 8.20 12.32
N SER A 75 13.56 8.57 13.53
CA SER A 75 14.89 8.26 14.04
C SER A 75 15.08 6.74 14.11
N PRO A 76 16.27 6.20 13.80
CA PRO A 76 16.57 4.79 14.02
C PRO A 76 16.30 4.30 15.45
N MET A 77 16.39 5.20 16.44
CA MET A 77 16.12 4.88 17.84
C MET A 77 14.62 4.83 18.20
N CYS A 78 13.73 5.23 17.27
CA CYS A 78 12.28 5.29 17.49
C CYS A 78 11.51 4.46 16.44
N ARG A 79 12.15 3.43 15.87
CA ARG A 79 11.57 2.53 14.85
C ARG A 79 10.32 1.78 15.33
N GLU A 80 10.15 1.64 16.64
CA GLU A 80 8.96 1.11 17.29
C GLU A 80 7.72 1.95 17.02
N ASN A 81 7.86 3.27 16.82
CA ASN A 81 6.76 4.17 16.50
C ASN A 81 6.18 3.93 15.11
N ILE A 82 6.90 3.22 14.23
CA ILE A 82 6.40 2.87 12.90
C ILE A 82 5.34 1.78 13.04
N VAL A 83 4.08 2.12 12.82
CA VAL A 83 2.97 1.17 12.90
C VAL A 83 2.86 0.37 11.61
N ARG A 84 2.99 1.06 10.46
CA ARG A 84 2.82 0.45 9.14
C ARG A 84 3.65 1.19 8.09
N PHE A 85 4.34 0.44 7.23
CA PHE A 85 5.00 1.01 6.07
C PHE A 85 4.02 1.23 4.92
N GLY A 86 4.31 2.24 4.11
CA GLY A 86 3.63 2.52 2.86
C GLY A 86 4.51 3.46 2.05
N LEU A 87 4.65 3.22 0.74
CA LEU A 87 5.58 3.96 -0.11
C LEU A 87 4.89 5.09 -0.89
N ALA A 88 3.56 5.16 -0.88
CA ALA A 88 2.83 6.20 -1.56
C ALA A 88 3.15 7.59 -0.97
N VAL A 89 3.09 8.62 -1.81
CA VAL A 89 3.28 10.02 -1.37
C VAL A 89 2.22 10.36 -0.32
N SER A 90 0.95 10.10 -0.62
CA SER A 90 -0.18 10.30 0.29
C SER A 90 -1.30 9.30 0.00
N LYS A 91 -2.32 9.22 0.87
CA LYS A 91 -3.50 8.36 0.66
C LYS A 91 -4.36 8.82 -0.52
N GLU A 92 -4.27 10.09 -0.87
CA GLU A 92 -4.97 10.72 -1.99
C GLU A 92 -4.26 10.47 -3.33
N THR A 93 -3.02 9.96 -3.29
CA THR A 93 -2.18 9.71 -4.47
C THR A 93 -1.73 8.24 -4.56
N PRO A 94 -2.67 7.28 -4.63
CA PRO A 94 -2.34 5.87 -4.68
C PRO A 94 -1.52 5.55 -5.95
N ASN A 95 -0.59 4.60 -5.84
CA ASN A 95 0.34 4.18 -6.89
C ASN A 95 1.35 5.25 -7.34
N ILE A 96 1.45 6.39 -6.64
CA ILE A 96 2.53 7.37 -6.82
C ILE A 96 3.44 7.29 -5.59
N LEU A 97 4.64 6.75 -5.77
CA LEU A 97 5.58 6.49 -4.70
C LEU A 97 6.49 7.68 -4.44
N SER A 98 6.87 7.89 -3.18
CA SER A 98 7.87 8.87 -2.78
C SER A 98 9.28 8.29 -2.92
N PRO A 99 10.23 8.98 -3.59
CA PRO A 99 11.63 8.57 -3.66
C PRO A 99 12.26 8.42 -2.28
N GLU A 100 11.98 9.35 -1.36
CA GLU A 100 12.51 9.33 0.01
C GLU A 100 12.06 8.07 0.76
N LYS A 101 10.81 7.65 0.55
CA LYS A 101 10.26 6.44 1.15
C LYS A 101 10.88 5.18 0.55
N ILE A 102 11.08 5.15 -0.77
CA ILE A 102 11.77 4.04 -1.45
C ILE A 102 13.20 3.91 -0.92
N GLU A 103 13.94 5.02 -0.89
CA GLU A 103 15.31 5.05 -0.38
C GLU A 103 15.36 4.60 1.07
N ARG A 104 14.49 5.14 1.94
CA ARG A 104 14.47 4.75 3.35
C ARG A 104 14.06 3.29 3.57
N PHE A 105 13.20 2.74 2.73
CA PHE A 105 12.71 1.37 2.85
C PHE A 105 13.74 0.32 2.40
N PHE A 106 14.46 0.59 1.30
CA PHE A 106 15.38 -0.36 0.67
C PHE A 106 16.86 -0.09 0.98
N ASN A 107 17.27 1.18 1.06
CA ASN A 107 18.66 1.60 1.29
C ASN A 107 18.85 2.01 2.74
N VAL A 108 18.67 1.03 3.60
CA VAL A 108 18.70 1.22 5.04
C VAL A 108 20.14 1.53 5.49
N PRO A 109 20.46 2.70 6.09
CA PRO A 109 21.73 2.86 6.77
C PRO A 109 21.80 1.84 7.91
N ALA A 110 22.99 1.30 8.22
CA ALA A 110 23.18 0.18 9.16
C ALA A 110 22.42 0.30 10.51
N TYR A 111 22.06 1.51 10.92
CA TYR A 111 21.34 1.83 12.14
C TYR A 111 19.80 1.71 12.04
N PHE A 112 19.20 1.80 10.86
CA PHE A 112 17.74 1.68 10.66
C PHE A 112 17.36 0.25 10.19
N ASN A 113 18.23 -0.74 10.38
CA ASN A 113 18.02 -2.11 9.91
C ASN A 113 16.91 -2.80 10.70
N LEU A 114 15.77 -3.04 10.07
CA LEU A 114 14.66 -3.76 10.65
C LEU A 114 14.90 -5.27 10.53
N THR A 115 14.61 -6.00 11.59
CA THR A 115 14.64 -7.46 11.53
C THR A 115 13.53 -7.98 10.63
N ALA A 116 13.68 -9.21 10.13
CA ALA A 116 12.63 -9.87 9.35
C ALA A 116 11.29 -9.92 10.12
N ASP A 117 11.34 -10.03 11.45
CA ASP A 117 10.15 -10.05 12.30
C ASP A 117 9.47 -8.69 12.41
N GLU A 118 10.23 -7.59 12.38
CA GLU A 118 9.66 -6.25 12.38
C GLU A 118 8.98 -5.93 11.05
N TYR A 119 9.56 -6.35 9.92
CA TYR A 119 8.87 -6.30 8.64
C TYR A 119 7.60 -7.15 8.65
N ARG A 120 7.63 -8.35 9.23
CA ARG A 120 6.44 -9.20 9.35
C ARG A 120 5.33 -8.51 10.16
N ALA A 121 5.67 -7.95 11.30
CA ALA A 121 4.73 -7.26 12.18
C ALA A 121 4.12 -6.01 11.53
N LYS A 122 4.94 -5.23 10.80
CA LYS A 122 4.54 -3.92 10.25
C LYS A 122 3.97 -3.98 8.82
N LEU A 123 4.15 -5.08 8.07
CA LEU A 123 3.73 -5.20 6.65
C LEU A 123 3.00 -6.49 6.26
N LEU A 124 3.37 -7.64 6.82
CA LEU A 124 2.90 -8.93 6.33
C LEU A 124 1.66 -9.44 7.09
N PHE A 125 1.30 -8.79 8.21
CA PHE A 125 0.04 -8.94 8.96
C PHE A 125 -0.50 -10.38 9.08
N GLY A 126 0.39 -11.35 9.33
CA GLY A 126 0.06 -12.77 9.39
C GLY A 126 0.79 -13.49 10.51
N GLU A 127 0.15 -14.52 11.07
CA GLU A 127 0.67 -15.26 12.24
C GLU A 127 1.80 -16.25 11.90
N ARG A 128 1.90 -16.67 10.62
CA ARG A 128 2.92 -17.65 10.20
C ARG A 128 4.22 -16.96 9.84
N HIS A 129 5.32 -17.46 10.40
CA HIS A 129 6.67 -17.05 10.03
C HIS A 129 6.93 -17.50 8.59
N ARG A 130 6.77 -16.57 7.64
CA ARG A 130 7.03 -16.82 6.23
C ARG A 130 8.27 -16.05 5.81
N ASN A 131 9.05 -16.67 4.94
CA ASN A 131 10.06 -15.99 4.16
C ASN A 131 9.37 -15.04 3.19
N PHE A 132 10.00 -13.90 2.92
CA PHE A 132 9.43 -12.88 2.04
C PHE A 132 10.53 -12.26 1.21
N ASN A 133 10.16 -11.84 0.01
CA ASN A 133 11.01 -11.02 -0.86
C ASN A 133 10.17 -9.85 -1.34
N ILE A 134 10.65 -8.64 -1.11
CA ILE A 134 10.05 -7.43 -1.70
C ILE A 134 11.12 -6.85 -2.60
N SER A 135 10.80 -6.70 -3.89
CA SER A 135 11.70 -6.11 -4.87
C SER A 135 11.05 -4.92 -5.56
N PHE A 136 11.86 -3.93 -5.88
CA PHE A 136 11.48 -2.72 -6.58
C PHE A 136 12.43 -2.50 -7.75
N ARG A 137 11.88 -2.25 -8.93
CA ARG A 137 12.64 -1.98 -10.15
C ARG A 137 12.10 -0.72 -10.80
N GLU A 138 13.01 0.23 -11.00
CA GLU A 138 12.79 1.41 -11.82
C GLU A 138 13.57 1.25 -13.12
N ASP A 139 13.03 1.78 -14.22
CA ASP A 139 13.69 1.67 -15.52
C ASP A 139 15.04 2.41 -15.52
N GLY A 140 16.07 1.77 -16.10
CA GLY A 140 17.43 2.30 -16.09
C GLY A 140 18.17 2.30 -14.74
N LYS A 141 17.59 1.75 -13.65
CA LYS A 141 18.24 1.64 -12.33
C LYS A 141 18.38 0.18 -11.89
N GLU A 142 19.27 -0.05 -10.92
CA GLU A 142 19.41 -1.36 -10.28
C GLU A 142 18.14 -1.77 -9.54
N THR A 143 17.89 -3.09 -9.47
CA THR A 143 16.74 -3.61 -8.72
C THR A 143 17.05 -3.62 -7.23
N LEU A 144 16.26 -2.90 -6.45
CA LEU A 144 16.32 -2.91 -5.00
C LEU A 144 15.53 -4.11 -4.47
N TYR A 145 16.01 -4.74 -3.41
CA TYR A 145 15.28 -5.84 -2.77
C TYR A 145 15.57 -5.93 -1.27
N ILE A 146 14.60 -6.46 -0.52
CA ILE A 146 14.76 -6.85 0.88
C ILE A 146 14.23 -8.26 1.09
N GLY A 147 14.74 -8.92 2.13
CA GLY A 147 14.28 -10.23 2.56
C GLY A 147 15.06 -11.38 1.91
N ASP A 148 14.41 -12.52 1.81
CA ASP A 148 15.01 -13.79 1.43
C ASP A 148 15.16 -13.93 -0.09
N ARG A 149 16.01 -14.86 -0.52
CA ARG A 149 16.08 -15.29 -1.92
C ARG A 149 14.74 -15.91 -2.34
N VAL A 150 14.25 -15.53 -3.51
CA VAL A 150 13.06 -16.14 -4.12
C VAL A 150 13.37 -17.60 -4.49
N PRO A 151 12.61 -18.59 -3.98
CA PRO A 151 12.81 -20.00 -4.31
C PRO A 151 12.31 -20.32 -5.73
N ASP A 152 12.80 -21.41 -6.32
CA ASP A 152 12.47 -21.78 -7.71
C ASP A 152 10.99 -22.17 -7.91
N ALA A 153 10.29 -22.61 -6.85
CA ALA A 153 8.87 -22.94 -6.88
C ALA A 153 8.21 -22.83 -5.49
N GLY A 154 6.88 -22.82 -5.44
CA GLY A 154 6.10 -22.92 -4.19
C GLY A 154 5.95 -21.61 -3.40
N TYR A 155 6.06 -20.46 -4.06
CA TYR A 155 5.86 -19.14 -3.48
C TYR A 155 4.66 -18.43 -4.13
N GLY A 156 4.02 -17.54 -3.37
CA GLY A 156 3.01 -16.64 -3.90
C GLY A 156 3.62 -15.29 -4.26
N PHE A 157 3.09 -14.62 -5.27
CA PHE A 157 3.64 -13.35 -5.75
C PHE A 157 2.56 -12.36 -6.16
N SER A 158 2.89 -11.08 -6.06
CA SER A 158 2.10 -9.97 -6.56
C SER A 158 3.03 -8.97 -7.21
N LYS A 159 2.68 -8.51 -8.41
CA LYS A 159 3.44 -7.50 -9.16
C LYS A 159 2.54 -6.33 -9.46
N ARG A 160 3.06 -5.12 -9.28
CA ARG A 160 2.33 -3.87 -9.53
C ARG A 160 3.20 -2.89 -10.29
N TYR A 161 2.54 -2.10 -11.14
CA TYR A 161 3.15 -0.95 -11.80
C TYR A 161 2.77 0.30 -11.02
N VAL A 162 3.77 1.11 -10.71
CA VAL A 162 3.65 2.34 -9.92
C VAL A 162 4.40 3.45 -10.62
N LYS A 163 4.05 4.69 -10.32
CA LYS A 163 4.82 5.87 -10.72
C LYS A 163 5.68 6.30 -9.55
N VAL A 164 6.89 6.79 -9.81
CA VAL A 164 7.71 7.44 -8.79
C VAL A 164 7.57 8.94 -8.97
N LYS A 165 7.29 9.67 -7.89
CA LYS A 165 7.24 11.13 -7.91
C LYS A 165 8.66 11.66 -8.10
N ASP A 166 8.93 12.27 -9.25
CA ASP A 166 10.22 12.93 -9.47
C ASP A 166 10.32 14.23 -8.66
N ALA A 167 11.54 14.69 -8.41
CA ALA A 167 11.77 15.97 -7.77
C ALA A 167 11.23 17.11 -8.66
N GLY A 168 10.40 17.98 -8.10
CA GLY A 168 10.00 19.21 -8.78
C GLY A 168 11.19 20.14 -8.89
N ARG A 169 11.52 20.61 -10.09
CA ARG A 169 12.57 21.63 -10.29
C ARG A 169 11.92 23.01 -10.35
N LEU A 170 12.15 23.82 -9.32
CA LEU A 170 11.89 25.25 -9.35
C LEU A 170 13.24 25.94 -9.60
N VAL A 171 13.35 26.67 -10.71
CA VAL A 171 14.50 27.54 -10.98
C VAL A 171 14.07 28.94 -10.56
N VAL A 172 14.71 29.50 -9.54
CA VAL A 172 14.50 30.90 -9.12
C VAL A 172 15.69 31.70 -9.64
N PRO A 173 15.48 32.71 -10.51
CA PRO A 173 16.53 33.62 -10.92
C PRO A 173 17.16 34.30 -9.70
N VAL A 174 18.50 34.41 -9.68
CA VAL A 174 19.26 35.00 -8.56
C VAL A 174 18.83 36.45 -8.28
N GLU A 175 18.40 37.15 -9.31
CA GLU A 175 17.86 38.52 -9.26
C GLU A 175 16.57 38.66 -8.43
N ASP A 176 15.83 37.57 -8.23
CA ASP A 176 14.58 37.55 -7.44
C ASP A 176 14.79 37.09 -5.98
N LEU A 177 16.03 36.72 -5.60
CA LEU A 177 16.37 36.30 -4.25
C LEU A 177 16.65 37.50 -3.33
N THR A 178 15.61 38.19 -2.86
CA THR A 178 15.75 39.12 -1.73
C THR A 178 15.60 38.35 -0.41
N ARG A 179 16.72 38.02 0.23
CA ARG A 179 16.74 37.58 1.63
C ARG A 179 17.20 38.73 2.51
N ASP A 180 16.49 38.99 3.61
CA ASP A 180 16.84 39.95 4.66
C ASP A 180 18.34 39.94 5.02
N GLY A 181 19.13 40.75 4.31
CA GLY A 181 20.51 41.12 4.66
C GLY A 181 21.58 40.03 4.62
N VAL A 182 21.38 38.88 3.97
CA VAL A 182 22.44 37.85 3.83
C VAL A 182 22.81 37.63 2.37
N THR A 183 23.97 38.14 1.98
CA THR A 183 24.63 37.83 0.70
C THR A 183 25.08 36.37 0.72
N ILE A 184 24.61 35.57 -0.24
CA ILE A 184 25.08 34.20 -0.44
C ILE A 184 26.24 34.25 -1.42
N GLU A 185 27.46 33.94 -0.98
CA GLU A 185 28.63 33.86 -1.85
C GLU A 185 28.60 32.53 -2.64
N LEU A 186 28.62 32.64 -3.97
CA LEU A 186 28.75 31.50 -4.88
C LEU A 186 30.19 30.96 -4.88
N PRO A 187 30.40 29.63 -4.94
CA PRO A 187 31.68 29.07 -5.31
C PRO A 187 32.10 29.57 -6.70
N GLU A 188 33.38 29.87 -6.87
CA GLU A 188 33.92 30.43 -8.12
C GLU A 188 33.60 29.51 -9.32
N GLY A 189 32.82 30.00 -10.30
CA GLY A 189 32.42 29.27 -11.50
C GLY A 189 31.05 28.57 -11.45
N ALA A 190 30.23 28.82 -10.42
CA ALA A 190 28.85 28.33 -10.36
C ALA A 190 27.85 29.38 -10.90
N ASP A 191 27.14 29.04 -11.97
CA ASP A 191 26.06 29.87 -12.54
C ASP A 191 24.71 29.64 -11.83
N GLU A 192 24.61 28.62 -10.97
CA GLU A 192 23.37 28.19 -10.32
C GLU A 192 23.61 27.72 -8.88
N TYR A 193 22.80 28.19 -7.94
CA TYR A 193 22.76 27.68 -6.56
C TYR A 193 21.66 26.61 -6.46
N ILE A 194 22.03 25.33 -6.48
CA ILE A 194 21.06 24.22 -6.34
C ILE A 194 20.76 24.01 -4.85
N TYR A 195 19.65 24.56 -4.35
CA TYR A 195 19.12 24.20 -3.05
C TYR A 195 18.42 22.83 -3.15
N ARG A 196 19.05 21.78 -2.62
CA ARG A 196 18.38 20.49 -2.34
C ARG A 196 17.83 20.52 -0.91
N ASN A 197 16.73 21.23 -0.70
CA ASN A 197 15.93 21.07 0.52
C ASN A 197 14.46 20.82 0.16
N THR A 198 13.76 20.12 1.04
CA THR A 198 12.30 20.05 1.03
C THR A 198 11.77 21.42 1.44
N SER A 199 11.75 22.38 0.52
CA SER A 199 11.31 23.75 0.79
C SER A 199 9.77 23.78 0.81
N SER A 200 9.18 24.01 1.99
CA SER A 200 7.77 24.34 2.13
C SER A 200 7.58 25.84 1.87
N PHE A 201 6.89 26.19 0.79
CA PHE A 201 6.52 27.58 0.52
C PHE A 201 5.16 27.87 1.16
N ILE A 202 5.08 28.91 1.99
CA ILE A 202 3.81 29.49 2.42
C ILE A 202 3.39 30.45 1.32
N LEU A 203 2.45 30.04 0.46
CA LEU A 203 1.81 30.93 -0.50
C LEU A 203 0.89 31.89 0.26
N SER A 204 1.40 33.08 0.60
CA SER A 204 0.57 34.18 1.09
C SER A 204 -0.41 34.60 -0.02
N HIS A 205 -1.71 34.36 0.20
CA HIS A 205 -2.77 34.72 -0.74
C HIS A 205 -2.86 36.22 -1.04
N ALA A 206 -2.20 37.08 -0.25
CA ALA A 206 -2.20 38.52 -0.47
C ALA A 206 -1.51 38.93 -1.79
N ASN A 207 -0.51 38.15 -2.25
CA ASN A 207 0.27 38.48 -3.45
C ASN A 207 -0.23 37.79 -4.73
N LEU A 208 -1.17 36.83 -4.61
CA LEU A 208 -1.76 36.14 -5.78
C LEU A 208 -2.77 37.02 -6.53
N SER A 209 -3.31 38.05 -5.89
CA SER A 209 -4.25 39.01 -6.51
C SER A 209 -3.58 40.29 -7.03
N ASP A 210 -2.27 40.42 -6.89
CA ASP A 210 -1.53 41.56 -7.42
C ASP A 210 -1.35 41.41 -8.94
N ARG A 211 -2.22 42.08 -9.70
CA ARG A 211 -2.19 42.11 -11.17
C ARG A 211 -1.02 42.93 -11.74
N SER A 212 -0.22 43.60 -10.90
CA SER A 212 0.98 44.30 -11.36
C SER A 212 2.16 43.35 -11.59
N VAL A 213 2.11 42.14 -11.02
CA VAL A 213 3.11 41.10 -11.27
C VAL A 213 2.75 40.42 -12.58
N THR A 214 3.54 40.69 -13.62
CA THR A 214 3.42 40.02 -14.91
C THR A 214 4.00 38.61 -14.79
N PRO A 215 3.27 37.55 -15.16
CA PRO A 215 3.83 36.22 -15.18
C PRO A 215 4.90 36.14 -16.29
N ALA A 216 6.12 35.79 -15.91
CA ALA A 216 7.19 35.42 -16.82
C ALA A 216 6.99 34.01 -17.40
#